data_AF-A0A938BUM0-F1
#
_entry.id   AF-A0A938BUM0-F1
#
_cell.length_a   1.000
_cell.length_b   1.000
_cell.length_c   1.000
_cell.angle_alpha   90.00
_cell.angle_beta   90.00
_cell.angle_gamma   90.00
#
_symmetry.space_group_name_H-M   'P 1'
#
loop_
_entity.id
_entity.type
_entity.pdbx_description
1 polymer ?
#
loop_
_entity_poly.entity_id
_entity_poly.type
_entity_poly.pdbx_seq_one_letter_code
_entity_poly.pdbx_strand_id
1 'polypeptide(L)'
;MEKGGTDARRDLRERTFEFAVRVTKLCRALKPVDLASRVIARQFLRAGTSIGANYEEAQASHSRADSACKCGIALKEAREAHYWLRLLAATDTVAGSRLTDILAECNELIAVLTTIVRKVKQPAA
;
A
#
# COMPACT_ATOMS: atom_id res chain seq x y z
N MET A 1 -23.20 -9.81 23.84
CA MET A 1 -21.90 -10.46 23.56
C MET A 1 -21.92 -10.88 22.10
N GLU A 2 -21.50 -9.98 21.21
CA GLU A 2 -21.41 -10.27 19.79
C GLU A 2 -20.14 -11.08 19.53
N LYS A 3 -20.32 -12.16 18.77
CA LYS A 3 -19.32 -13.20 18.56
C LYS A 3 -18.17 -12.66 17.71
N GLY A 4 -16.98 -12.62 18.29
CA GLY A 4 -15.73 -12.50 17.56
C GLY A 4 -15.53 -13.72 16.66
N GLY A 5 -15.77 -13.52 15.36
CA GLY A 5 -15.34 -14.43 14.32
C GLY A 5 -13.90 -14.10 13.91
N THR A 6 -13.02 -15.07 14.02
CA THR A 6 -11.64 -15.03 13.52
C THR A 6 -11.58 -14.69 12.03
N ASP A 7 -10.78 -13.66 11.73
CA ASP A 7 -10.45 -13.01 10.45
C ASP A 7 -10.50 -13.94 9.22
N ALA A 8 -11.64 -13.95 8.53
CA ALA A 8 -11.75 -14.46 7.18
C ALA A 8 -10.97 -13.51 6.26
N ARG A 9 -9.99 -14.03 5.50
CA ARG A 9 -9.17 -13.32 4.48
C ARG A 9 -9.87 -12.06 3.97
N ARG A 10 -9.60 -10.89 4.57
CA ARG A 10 -10.20 -9.63 4.12
C ARG A 10 -9.88 -9.43 2.65
N ASP A 11 -10.87 -8.99 1.87
CA ASP A 11 -10.69 -8.71 0.44
C ASP A 11 -9.51 -7.75 0.28
N LEU A 12 -8.58 -8.10 -0.61
CA LEU A 12 -7.39 -7.28 -0.85
C LEU A 12 -7.78 -5.90 -1.38
N ARG A 13 -8.91 -5.77 -2.11
CA ARG A 13 -9.43 -4.46 -2.53
C ARG A 13 -9.70 -3.57 -1.32
N GLU A 14 -10.49 -4.08 -0.37
CA GLU A 14 -10.82 -3.36 0.86
C GLU A 14 -9.55 -3.00 1.64
N ARG A 15 -8.63 -3.97 1.83
CA ARG A 15 -7.36 -3.69 2.51
C ARG A 15 -6.56 -2.58 1.84
N THR A 16 -6.45 -2.58 0.51
CA THR A 16 -5.71 -1.52 -0.21
C THR A 16 -6.43 -0.17 -0.16
N PHE A 17 -7.76 -0.16 -0.10
CA PHE A 17 -8.56 1.04 0.10
C PHE A 17 -8.41 1.61 1.51
N GLU A 18 -8.55 0.77 2.54
CA GLU A 18 -8.28 1.12 3.94
C GLU A 18 -6.86 1.67 4.11
N PHE A 19 -5.87 1.05 3.47
CA PHE A 19 -4.50 1.55 3.44
C PHE A 19 -4.41 2.96 2.83
N ALA A 20 -5.04 3.19 1.67
CA ALA A 20 -5.08 4.51 1.03
C ALA A 20 -5.76 5.58 1.90
N VAL A 21 -6.81 5.21 2.64
CA VAL A 21 -7.46 6.09 3.63
C VAL A 21 -6.49 6.44 4.76
N ARG A 22 -5.74 5.46 5.29
CA ARG A 22 -4.73 5.70 6.35
C ARG A 22 -3.59 6.59 5.86
N VAL A 23 -3.07 6.34 4.66
CA VAL A 23 -2.07 7.19 3.98
C VAL A 23 -2.58 8.63 3.89
N THR A 24 -3.80 8.83 3.40
CA THR A 24 -4.40 10.16 3.21
C THR A 24 -4.57 10.88 4.55
N LYS A 25 -5.09 10.20 5.58
CA LYS A 25 -5.24 10.76 6.92
C LYS A 25 -3.90 11.13 7.54
N LEU A 26 -2.88 10.28 7.39
CA LEU A 26 -1.52 10.57 7.85
C LEU A 26 -0.98 11.84 7.16
N CYS A 27 -1.03 11.92 5.83
CA CYS A 27 -0.54 13.08 5.09
C CYS A 27 -1.30 14.37 5.40
N ARG A 28 -2.62 14.31 5.68
CA ARG A 28 -3.40 15.48 6.14
C ARG A 28 -2.99 15.93 7.55
N ALA A 29 -2.56 15.00 8.39
CA ALA A 29 -2.12 15.29 9.75
C ALA A 29 -0.64 15.75 9.81
N LEU A 30 0.15 15.46 8.77
CA LEU A 30 1.48 16.03 8.63
C LEU A 30 1.33 17.56 8.58
N LYS A 31 2.15 18.25 9.38
CA LYS A 31 2.35 19.69 9.30
C LYS A 31 3.79 19.91 8.81
N PRO A 32 4.07 19.75 7.49
CA PRO A 32 5.43 19.81 6.98
C PRO A 32 6.03 21.18 7.29
N VAL A 33 7.16 21.20 7.98
CA VAL A 33 7.83 22.43 8.43
C VAL A 33 8.78 22.99 7.38
N ASP A 34 9.22 22.16 6.42
CA ASP A 34 10.22 22.51 5.42
C ASP A 34 9.88 21.92 4.03
N LEU A 35 10.75 22.18 3.05
CA LEU A 35 10.58 21.66 1.69
C LEU A 35 10.70 20.14 1.62
N ALA A 36 11.65 19.56 2.36
CA ALA A 36 11.93 18.13 2.32
C ALA A 36 10.74 17.30 2.81
N SER A 37 10.19 17.64 3.98
CA SER A 37 9.01 17.02 4.57
C SER A 37 7.77 17.17 3.67
N ARG A 38 7.59 18.30 2.98
CA ARG A 38 6.51 18.48 1.97
C ARG A 38 6.65 17.54 0.79
N VAL A 39 7.86 17.40 0.26
CA VAL A 39 8.13 16.53 -0.89
C VAL A 39 7.96 15.06 -0.51
N ILE A 40 8.48 14.65 0.64
CA ILE A 40 8.31 13.28 1.15
C ILE A 40 6.84 12.95 1.36
N ALA A 41 6.07 13.83 2.02
CA ALA A 41 4.64 13.64 2.23
C ALA A 41 3.86 13.47 0.91
N ARG A 42 4.22 14.27 -0.11
CA ARG A 42 3.60 14.19 -1.43
C ARG A 42 3.94 12.88 -2.15
N GLN A 43 5.20 12.45 -2.13
CA GLN A 43 5.60 11.19 -2.77
C GLN A 43 4.97 9.98 -2.07
N PHE A 44 4.94 9.99 -0.74
CA PHE A 44 4.25 8.98 0.06
C PHE A 44 2.75 8.93 -0.27
N LEU A 45 2.07 10.08 -0.32
CA LEU A 45 0.65 10.15 -0.66
C LEU A 45 0.39 9.52 -2.03
N ARG A 46 1.13 9.93 -3.06
CA ARG A 46 0.99 9.41 -4.42
C ARG A 46 1.19 7.89 -4.46
N ALA A 47 2.30 7.40 -3.92
CA ALA A 47 2.61 5.98 -3.93
C ALA A 47 1.57 5.17 -3.15
N GLY A 48 1.24 5.59 -1.93
CA GLY A 48 0.32 4.86 -1.06
C GLY A 48 -1.10 4.75 -1.61
N THR A 49 -1.64 5.79 -2.26
CA THR A 49 -2.95 5.72 -2.90
C THR A 49 -2.94 4.95 -4.23
N SER A 50 -1.81 4.95 -4.93
CA SER A 50 -1.63 4.27 -6.22
C SER A 50 -1.70 2.75 -6.12
N ILE A 51 -1.38 2.18 -4.93
CA ILE A 51 -1.46 0.73 -4.69
C ILE A 51 -2.88 0.21 -4.94
N GLY A 52 -3.88 0.79 -4.26
CA GLY A 52 -5.28 0.38 -4.39
C GLY A 52 -5.84 0.70 -5.77
N ALA A 53 -5.51 1.88 -6.31
CA ALA A 53 -5.95 2.27 -7.66
C ALA A 53 -5.50 1.26 -8.74
N ASN A 54 -4.23 0.87 -8.74
CA ASN A 54 -3.74 -0.14 -9.69
C ASN A 54 -4.29 -1.54 -9.42
N TYR A 55 -4.57 -1.87 -8.16
CA TYR A 55 -5.16 -3.17 -7.83
C TYR A 55 -6.62 -3.27 -8.29
N GLU A 56 -7.41 -2.19 -8.18
CA GLU A 56 -8.76 -2.08 -8.74
C GLU A 56 -8.74 -2.24 -10.26
N GLU A 57 -7.82 -1.55 -10.95
CA GLU A 57 -7.63 -1.73 -12.40
C GLU A 57 -7.29 -3.18 -12.76
N ALA A 58 -6.48 -3.86 -11.95
CA ALA A 58 -6.14 -5.27 -12.16
C ALA A 58 -7.36 -6.20 -12.04
N GLN A 59 -8.37 -5.85 -11.24
CA GLN A 59 -9.61 -6.62 -11.13
C GLN A 59 -10.52 -6.46 -12.35
N ALA A 60 -10.39 -5.35 -13.08
CA ALA A 60 -11.12 -5.06 -14.31
C ALA A 60 -10.35 -5.46 -15.60
N SER A 61 -9.16 -6.06 -15.46
CA SER A 61 -8.29 -6.38 -16.59
C SER A 61 -8.92 -7.35 -17.60
N HIS A 62 -8.62 -7.16 -18.89
CA HIS A 62 -9.16 -7.99 -19.97
C HIS A 62 -8.35 -9.26 -20.26
N SER A 63 -7.17 -9.40 -19.66
CA SER A 63 -6.30 -10.57 -19.84
C SER A 63 -5.43 -10.82 -18.60
N ARG A 64 -4.91 -12.05 -18.47
CA ARG A 64 -3.94 -12.39 -17.42
C ARG A 64 -2.67 -11.53 -17.48
N ALA A 65 -2.18 -11.23 -18.69
CA ALA A 65 -0.98 -10.41 -18.87
C ALA A 65 -1.21 -8.96 -18.40
N ASP A 66 -2.38 -8.40 -18.71
CA ASP A 66 -2.78 -7.07 -18.25
C ASP A 66 -2.94 -7.04 -16.72
N SER A 67 -3.63 -8.03 -16.14
CA SER A 67 -3.72 -8.19 -14.69
C SER A 67 -2.34 -8.25 -14.00
N ALA A 68 -1.41 -9.03 -14.57
CA ALA A 68 -0.04 -9.13 -14.06
C ALA A 68 0.71 -7.79 -14.12
N CYS A 69 0.52 -7.03 -15.20
CA CYS A 69 1.12 -5.70 -15.37
C CYS A 69 0.62 -4.75 -14.27
N LYS A 70 -0.69 -4.64 -14.09
CA LYS A 70 -1.33 -3.77 -13.09
C LYS A 70 -0.98 -4.17 -11.65
N CYS A 71 -1.00 -5.47 -11.33
CA CYS A 71 -0.53 -5.95 -10.02
C CYS A 71 0.98 -5.69 -9.81
N GLY A 72 1.78 -5.73 -10.89
CA GLY A 72 3.20 -5.38 -10.85
C GLY A 72 3.42 -3.90 -10.54
N ILE A 73 2.60 -3.01 -11.09
CA ILE A 73 2.63 -1.58 -10.77
C ILE A 73 2.20 -1.37 -9.31
N ALA A 74 1.10 -1.97 -8.85
CA ALA A 74 0.68 -1.91 -7.45
C ALA A 74 1.80 -2.36 -6.49
N LEU A 75 2.53 -3.43 -6.83
CA LEU A 75 3.67 -3.91 -6.04
C LEU A 75 4.83 -2.90 -6.00
N LYS A 76 5.14 -2.26 -7.14
CA LYS A 76 6.16 -1.20 -7.19
C LYS A 76 5.78 -0.04 -6.27
N GLU A 77 4.53 0.43 -6.37
CA GLU A 77 4.01 1.55 -5.56
C GLU A 77 3.98 1.18 -4.06
N ALA A 78 3.71 -0.08 -3.72
CA ALA A 78 3.76 -0.56 -2.34
C ALA A 78 5.18 -0.49 -1.76
N ARG A 79 6.20 -0.90 -2.53
CA ARG A 79 7.61 -0.78 -2.12
C ARG A 79 8.05 0.68 -1.99
N GLU A 80 7.58 1.55 -2.88
CA GLU A 80 7.85 2.98 -2.82
C GLU A 80 7.19 3.63 -1.59
N ALA A 81 5.93 3.31 -1.30
CA ALA A 81 5.22 3.75 -0.10
C ALA A 81 5.93 3.28 1.18
N HIS A 82 6.39 2.03 1.22
CA HIS A 82 7.17 1.49 2.34
C HIS A 82 8.48 2.27 2.58
N TYR A 83 9.21 2.56 1.51
CA TYR A 83 10.42 3.38 1.58
C TYR A 83 10.13 4.76 2.19
N TRP A 84 9.07 5.43 1.73
CA TRP A 84 8.71 6.74 2.27
C TRP A 84 8.27 6.69 3.73
N LEU A 85 7.55 5.65 4.17
CA LEU A 85 7.22 5.45 5.59
C LEU A 85 8.47 5.30 6.45
N ARG A 86 9.46 4.52 5.98
CA ARG A 86 10.74 4.37 6.67
C ARG A 86 11.51 5.68 6.72
N LEU A 87 11.46 6.48 5.66
CA LEU A 87 12.11 7.79 5.63
C LEU A 87 11.44 8.78 6.59
N LEU A 88 10.10 8.82 6.64
CA LEU A 88 9.35 9.64 7.59
C LEU A 88 9.72 9.33 9.05
N ALA A 89 9.95 8.05 9.36
CA ALA A 89 10.41 7.62 10.67
C ALA A 89 11.87 8.01 10.93
N ALA A 90 12.77 7.73 9.96
CA ALA A 90 14.21 7.93 10.12
C ALA A 90 14.63 9.40 10.17
N THR A 91 13.81 10.33 9.67
CA THR A 91 14.05 11.77 9.76
C THR A 91 13.23 12.44 10.86
N ASP A 92 12.66 11.66 11.79
CA ASP A 92 11.81 12.14 12.89
C ASP A 92 10.62 13.02 12.46
N THR A 93 10.21 12.94 11.19
CA THR A 93 9.02 13.66 10.67
C THR A 93 7.76 13.12 11.33
N VAL A 94 7.74 11.81 11.61
CA VAL A 94 6.69 11.14 12.37
C VAL A 94 7.34 10.16 13.33
N ALA A 95 6.93 10.20 14.60
CA ALA A 95 7.37 9.21 15.58
C ALA A 95 7.10 7.79 15.07
N GLY A 96 8.14 6.95 15.05
CA GLY A 96 8.08 5.60 14.48
C GLY A 96 6.96 4.74 15.08
N SER A 97 6.65 4.91 16.37
CA SER A 97 5.54 4.23 17.04
C SER A 97 4.17 4.50 16.41
N ARG A 98 3.98 5.67 15.81
CA ARG A 98 2.75 6.02 15.07
C ARG A 98 2.70 5.40 13.67
N LEU A 99 3.83 4.90 13.18
CA LEU A 99 3.96 4.29 11.86
C LEU A 99 3.99 2.76 11.90
N THR A 100 4.11 2.14 13.07
CA THR A 100 4.23 0.67 13.22
C THR A 100 3.13 -0.08 12.46
N ASP A 101 1.86 0.26 12.69
CA ASP A 101 0.74 -0.48 12.09
C ASP A 101 0.58 -0.23 10.58
N ILE A 102 1.01 0.93 10.08
CA ILE A 102 0.91 1.24 8.63
C ILE A 102 2.10 0.64 7.87
N LEU A 103 3.28 0.58 8.51
CA LEU A 103 4.44 -0.15 8.01
C LEU A 103 4.17 -1.65 7.95
N ALA A 104 3.54 -2.22 8.98
CA ALA A 104 3.16 -3.63 9.02
C ALA A 104 2.20 -3.96 7.87
N GLU A 105 1.10 -3.22 7.73
CA GLU A 105 0.14 -3.44 6.62
C GLU A 105 0.82 -3.26 5.25
N CYS A 106 1.65 -2.23 5.07
CA CYS A 106 2.36 -2.03 3.81
C CYS A 106 3.25 -3.24 3.45
N ASN A 107 3.95 -3.80 4.43
CA ASN A 107 4.74 -5.02 4.25
C ASN A 107 3.88 -6.25 3.89
N GLU A 108 2.72 -6.40 4.52
CA GLU A 108 1.78 -7.47 4.18
C GLU A 108 1.25 -7.32 2.75
N LEU A 109 0.86 -6.10 2.35
CA LEU A 109 0.43 -5.82 0.98
C LEU A 109 1.53 -6.16 -0.03
N ILE A 110 2.80 -5.84 0.26
CA ILE A 110 3.95 -6.24 -0.56
C ILE A 110 4.03 -7.76 -0.70
N ALA A 111 3.90 -8.50 0.41
CA ALA A 111 3.99 -9.97 0.40
C ALA A 111 2.85 -10.60 -0.43
N VAL A 112 1.62 -10.12 -0.25
CA VAL A 112 0.44 -10.59 -0.99
C VAL A 112 0.56 -10.25 -2.48
N LEU A 113 0.87 -9.01 -2.84
CA LEU A 113 1.05 -8.58 -4.23
C LEU A 113 2.20 -9.33 -4.92
N THR A 114 3.30 -9.59 -4.21
CA THR A 114 4.41 -10.42 -4.72
C THR A 114 3.93 -11.82 -5.08
N THR A 115 3.10 -12.43 -4.22
CA THR A 115 2.53 -13.76 -4.46
C THR A 115 1.57 -13.76 -5.66
N ILE A 116 0.72 -12.74 -5.79
CA ILE A 116 -0.20 -12.58 -6.93
C ILE A 116 0.60 -12.44 -8.22
N VAL A 117 1.54 -11.51 -8.29
CA VAL A 117 2.36 -11.28 -9.49
C VAL A 117 3.10 -12.56 -9.92
N ARG A 118 3.64 -13.33 -8.97
CA ARG A 118 4.27 -14.62 -9.26
C ARG A 118 3.30 -15.64 -9.87
N LYS A 119 2.11 -15.77 -9.28
CA LYS A 119 1.08 -16.72 -9.74
C LYS A 119 0.50 -16.35 -11.11
N VAL A 120 0.29 -15.07 -11.39
CA VAL A 120 -0.27 -14.65 -12.69
C VAL A 120 0.75 -14.84 -13.81
N LYS A 121 2.05 -14.65 -13.53
CA LYS A 121 3.15 -14.87 -14.49
C LYS A 121 3.45 -16.34 -14.79
N GLN A 122 3.08 -17.27 -13.91
CA GLN A 122 3.22 -18.69 -14.20
C GLN A 122 2.14 -19.13 -15.21
N PRO A 123 2.50 -19.87 -16.27
CA PRO A 123 1.52 -20.53 -17.13
C PRO A 123 0.63 -21.44 -16.29
N ALA A 124 -0.66 -21.53 -16.61
CA ALA A 124 -1.49 -22.59 -16.03
C ALA A 124 -0.87 -23.94 -16.47
N ALA A 125 -0.63 -24.82 -15.51
CA ALA A 125 -0.16 -26.18 -15.75
C ALA A 125 -1.21 -27.00 -16.50
#